data_AF-A0A1A0HES7-F1
#
_entry.id   AF-A0A1A0HES7-F1
#
_cell.length_a   1.000
_cell.length_b   1.000
_cell.length_c   1.000
_cell.angle_alpha   90.00
_cell.angle_beta   90.00
_cell.angle_gamma   90.00
#
_symmetry.space_group_name_H-M   'P 1'
#
loop_
_entity.id
_entity.type
_entity.pdbx_description
1 polymer ?
#
loop_
_entity_poly.entity_id
_entity_poly.type
_entity_poly.pdbx_seq_one_letter_code
_entity_poly.pdbx_strand_id
1 'polypeptide(L)'
;MAVLVDVLRLVVHKSERKGALCRRAEYVAKYKDTVRSLGGGTPGQRADSGVALPDVHADYPPAFEVAVVQNGDDIDEADYLAAKHVATQQMLRLVALKHGVRFAALSGLLLLAENTTVVAAAAHWLFRTALGTDRVVYTPEGSVLVGPVLVHQYIPVGWDSWAKILLVARSAPRLAVMARLFGTEAEIRRFNEAYDGCFEDVHAMGFLESEDGYVLQAAQARLMPYLDEGPGPRLPEKPALPMTYGQFLQRLHARQQA
;
A
#
# COMPACT_ATOMS: atom_id res chain seq x y z
N MET A 1 -7.87 -6.94 -2.76
CA MET A 1 -6.76 -7.10 -1.79
C MET A 1 -5.88 -8.33 -2.08
N ALA A 2 -6.41 -9.52 -2.39
CA ALA A 2 -5.60 -10.72 -2.68
C ALA A 2 -4.47 -10.46 -3.72
N VAL A 3 -4.81 -9.82 -4.84
CA VAL A 3 -3.83 -9.42 -5.86
C VAL A 3 -2.73 -8.51 -5.29
N LEU A 4 -3.08 -7.54 -4.45
CA LEU A 4 -2.10 -6.65 -3.81
C LEU A 4 -1.14 -7.45 -2.90
N VAL A 5 -1.68 -8.38 -2.12
CA VAL A 5 -0.87 -9.26 -1.26
C VAL A 5 0.09 -10.10 -2.10
N ASP A 6 -0.39 -10.73 -3.17
CA ASP A 6 0.47 -11.55 -4.05
C ASP A 6 1.59 -10.72 -4.70
N VAL A 7 1.26 -9.51 -5.17
CA VAL A 7 2.25 -8.57 -5.72
C VAL A 7 3.28 -8.20 -4.65
N LEU A 8 2.86 -7.84 -3.44
CA LEU A 8 3.77 -7.47 -2.36
C LEU A 8 4.63 -8.64 -1.90
N ARG A 9 4.09 -9.85 -1.83
CA ARG A 9 4.87 -11.07 -1.57
C ARG A 9 5.95 -11.27 -2.61
N LEU A 10 5.61 -11.17 -3.90
CA LEU A 10 6.58 -11.28 -4.98
C LEU A 10 7.67 -10.20 -4.88
N VAL A 11 7.27 -8.95 -4.64
CA VAL A 11 8.17 -7.81 -4.46
C VAL A 11 9.14 -8.02 -3.30
N VAL A 12 8.65 -8.45 -2.13
CA VAL A 12 9.48 -8.74 -0.96
C VAL A 12 10.38 -9.94 -1.23
N HIS A 13 9.85 -11.03 -1.81
CA HIS A 13 10.64 -12.21 -2.16
C HIS A 13 11.77 -11.91 -3.14
N LYS A 14 11.56 -10.99 -4.10
CA LYS A 14 12.58 -10.56 -5.07
C LYS A 14 13.49 -9.44 -4.56
N SER A 15 13.27 -8.94 -3.36
CA SER A 15 14.07 -7.87 -2.78
C SER A 15 15.42 -8.39 -2.30
N GLU A 16 16.51 -7.75 -2.72
CA GLU A 16 17.83 -8.05 -2.17
C GLU A 16 17.87 -7.71 -0.67
N ARG A 17 18.33 -8.64 0.16
CA ARG A 17 18.39 -8.48 1.62
C ARG A 17 19.11 -7.20 2.04
N LYS A 18 20.24 -6.86 1.40
CA LYS A 18 20.99 -5.65 1.72
C LYS A 18 20.17 -4.39 1.43
N GLY A 19 19.50 -4.34 0.27
CA GLY A 19 18.60 -3.24 -0.09
C GLY A 19 17.43 -3.10 0.89
N ALA A 20 16.79 -4.21 1.26
CA ALA A 20 15.71 -4.22 2.23
C ALA A 20 16.16 -3.68 3.61
N LEU A 21 17.34 -4.08 4.09
CA LEU A 21 17.92 -3.56 5.33
C LEU A 21 18.22 -2.06 5.26
N CYS A 22 18.77 -1.58 4.15
CA CYS A 22 18.98 -0.14 3.92
C CYS A 22 17.65 0.63 3.95
N ARG A 23 16.61 0.12 3.27
CA ARG A 23 15.27 0.72 3.26
C ARG A 23 14.63 0.74 4.64
N ARG A 24 14.83 -0.32 5.43
CA ARG A 24 14.40 -0.34 6.83
C ARG A 24 15.09 0.74 7.66
N ALA A 25 16.40 0.90 7.50
CA ALA A 25 17.16 1.94 8.20
C ALA A 25 16.68 3.35 7.80
N GLU A 26 16.42 3.60 6.52
CA GLU A 26 15.84 4.85 6.02
C GLU A 26 14.46 5.12 6.62
N TYR A 27 13.61 4.08 6.68
CA TYR A 27 12.30 4.16 7.33
C TYR A 27 12.43 4.61 8.79
N VAL A 28 13.30 3.92 9.56
CA VAL A 28 13.52 4.21 10.98
C VAL A 28 14.02 5.64 11.18
N ALA A 29 14.94 6.11 10.35
CA ALA A 29 15.43 7.49 10.40
C ALA A 29 14.29 8.50 10.17
N LYS A 30 13.49 8.32 9.11
CA LYS A 30 12.33 9.19 8.80
C LYS A 30 11.26 9.17 9.89
N TYR A 31 11.01 8.02 10.50
CA TYR A 31 10.09 7.89 11.62
C TYR A 31 10.60 8.67 12.85
N LYS A 32 11.87 8.47 13.24
CA LYS A 32 12.49 9.22 14.34
C LYS A 32 12.44 10.74 14.09
N ASP A 33 12.73 11.18 12.87
CA ASP A 33 12.66 12.60 12.50
C ASP A 33 11.23 13.14 12.58
N THR A 34 10.24 12.35 12.15
CA THR A 34 8.82 12.72 12.29
C THR A 34 8.44 12.88 13.76
N VAL A 35 8.78 11.92 14.62
CA VAL A 35 8.48 11.98 16.06
C VAL A 35 9.13 13.21 16.71
N ARG A 36 10.39 13.50 16.38
CA ARG A 36 11.10 14.70 16.88
C ARG A 36 10.43 16.00 16.42
N SER A 37 10.03 16.08 15.15
CA SER A 37 9.35 17.26 14.60
C SER A 37 8.02 17.55 15.30
N LEU A 38 7.28 16.51 15.69
CA LEU A 38 6.02 16.64 16.43
C LEU A 38 6.24 16.96 17.91
N GLY A 39 7.36 16.52 18.49
CA GLY A 39 7.73 16.78 19.88
C GLY A 39 8.34 18.16 20.14
N GLY A 40 8.39 19.06 19.14
CA GLY A 40 8.95 20.40 19.28
C GLY A 40 10.48 20.46 19.39
N GLY A 41 11.18 19.37 19.03
CA GLY A 41 12.64 19.30 19.09
C GLY A 41 13.30 20.23 18.06
N THR A 42 14.34 20.94 18.48
CA THR A 42 15.12 21.83 17.59
C THR A 42 15.82 21.01 16.49
N PRO A 43 15.73 21.40 15.21
CA PRO A 43 16.42 20.70 14.13
C PRO A 43 17.93 20.71 14.37
N GLY A 44 18.57 19.52 14.40
CA GLY A 44 20.03 19.39 14.45
C GLY A 44 20.60 18.67 15.68
N GLN A 45 19.84 18.45 16.75
CA GLN A 45 20.28 17.56 17.83
C GLN A 45 20.09 16.09 17.44
N ARG A 46 21.13 15.49 16.86
CA ARG A 46 21.28 14.03 16.68
C ARG A 46 21.57 13.34 18.02
N ALA A 47 20.76 13.60 19.05
CA ALA A 47 20.68 12.65 20.15
C ALA A 47 19.95 11.43 19.59
N ASP A 48 20.56 10.25 19.69
CA ASP A 48 19.92 8.99 19.34
C ASP A 48 18.76 8.79 20.31
N SER A 49 17.62 9.37 19.96
CA SER A 49 16.42 9.30 20.76
C SER A 49 16.10 7.82 20.83
N GLY A 50 16.10 7.24 22.04
CA GLY A 50 15.74 5.85 22.33
C GLY A 50 14.29 5.49 21.97
N VAL A 51 13.70 6.17 20.99
CA VAL A 51 12.45 5.88 20.34
C VAL A 51 12.62 4.54 19.64
N ALA A 52 12.09 3.51 20.29
CA ALA A 52 11.89 2.21 19.69
C ALA A 52 10.85 2.31 18.58
N LEU A 53 11.04 1.49 17.54
CA LEU A 53 10.05 1.39 16.48
C LEU A 53 8.88 0.53 16.99
N PRO A 54 7.62 0.99 16.89
CA PRO A 54 6.47 0.16 17.25
C PRO A 54 6.35 -1.08 16.35
N ASP A 55 5.64 -2.10 16.83
CA ASP A 55 5.29 -3.30 16.05
C ASP A 55 4.61 -2.90 14.73
N VAL A 56 4.81 -3.68 13.65
CA VAL A 56 4.15 -3.49 12.33
C VAL A 56 4.71 -2.34 11.49
N HIS A 57 5.73 -1.66 11.97
CA HIS A 57 6.40 -0.64 11.18
C HIS A 57 7.56 -1.24 10.38
N ALA A 58 7.41 -1.31 9.06
CA ALA A 58 8.45 -1.79 8.15
C ALA A 58 9.02 -3.19 8.53
N ASP A 59 8.12 -4.13 8.81
CA ASP A 59 8.44 -5.54 9.06
C ASP A 59 8.91 -6.24 7.77
N TYR A 60 8.28 -5.90 6.64
CA TYR A 60 8.58 -6.48 5.33
C TYR A 60 9.01 -5.42 4.30
N PRO A 61 10.12 -4.69 4.53
CA PRO A 61 10.52 -3.61 3.66
C PRO A 61 11.04 -4.14 2.31
N PRO A 62 10.52 -3.66 1.17
CA PRO A 62 11.08 -3.99 -0.13
C PRO A 62 12.44 -3.31 -0.33
N ALA A 63 13.28 -3.86 -1.21
CA ALA A 63 14.59 -3.29 -1.53
C ALA A 63 14.53 -2.07 -2.46
N PHE A 64 13.38 -1.79 -3.07
CA PHE A 64 13.15 -0.66 -3.96
C PHE A 64 11.96 0.19 -3.50
N GLU A 65 11.80 1.37 -4.10
CA GLU A 65 10.70 2.26 -3.74
C GLU A 65 9.36 1.74 -4.23
N VAL A 66 8.43 1.60 -3.29
CA VAL A 66 7.06 1.18 -3.53
C VAL A 66 6.11 2.22 -2.92
N ALA A 67 4.93 2.37 -3.53
CA ALA A 67 3.81 3.10 -2.97
C ALA A 67 2.55 2.23 -3.10
N VAL A 68 1.74 2.19 -2.04
CA VAL A 68 0.40 1.61 -2.08
C VAL A 68 -0.57 2.72 -2.46
N VAL A 69 -1.34 2.49 -3.52
CA VAL A 69 -2.30 3.48 -4.04
C VAL A 69 -3.72 2.94 -3.91
N GLN A 70 -4.58 3.70 -3.23
CA GLN A 70 -6.03 3.50 -3.24
C GLN A 70 -6.62 4.20 -4.47
N ASN A 71 -7.47 3.48 -5.22
CA ASN A 71 -8.28 4.11 -6.25
C ASN A 71 -9.39 4.95 -5.61
N GLY A 72 -9.46 6.23 -5.98
CA GLY A 72 -10.48 7.18 -5.58
C GLY A 72 -11.58 7.42 -6.62
N ASP A 73 -11.49 6.81 -7.81
CA ASP A 73 -12.43 7.07 -8.93
C ASP A 73 -13.91 6.91 -8.55
N ASP A 74 -14.22 5.98 -7.65
CA ASP A 74 -15.58 5.66 -7.20
C ASP A 74 -15.94 6.30 -5.84
N ILE A 75 -15.15 7.27 -5.36
CA ILE A 75 -15.36 7.94 -4.08
C ILE A 75 -15.78 9.39 -4.33
N ASP A 76 -17.04 9.69 -4.05
CA ASP A 76 -17.58 11.04 -4.19
C ASP A 76 -17.55 11.84 -2.87
N GLU A 77 -17.87 13.13 -2.95
CA GLU A 77 -17.95 14.06 -1.81
C GLU A 77 -19.04 13.67 -0.79
N ALA A 78 -20.05 12.90 -1.19
CA ALA A 78 -21.15 12.50 -0.32
C ALA A 78 -20.79 11.25 0.51
N ASP A 79 -20.00 10.34 -0.06
CA ASP A 79 -19.77 9.00 0.47
C ASP A 79 -18.31 8.76 0.90
N TYR A 80 -17.40 9.73 0.82
CA TYR A 80 -15.99 9.51 1.22
C TYR A 80 -15.80 9.04 2.68
N LEU A 81 -16.77 9.33 3.56
CA LEU A 81 -16.80 8.84 4.95
C LEU A 81 -17.57 7.52 5.12
N ALA A 82 -18.14 6.95 4.06
CA ALA A 82 -18.84 5.68 4.14
C ALA A 82 -17.89 4.59 4.66
N ALA A 83 -18.43 3.70 5.50
CA ALA A 83 -17.64 2.72 6.24
C ALA A 83 -16.78 1.84 5.32
N LYS A 84 -17.24 1.53 4.10
CA LYS A 84 -16.47 0.77 3.09
C LYS A 84 -15.17 1.49 2.68
N HIS A 85 -15.23 2.80 2.41
CA HIS A 85 -14.08 3.57 1.93
C HIS A 85 -13.08 3.81 3.06
N VAL A 86 -13.60 4.10 4.25
CA VAL A 86 -12.78 4.25 5.46
C VAL A 86 -12.10 2.91 5.82
N ALA A 87 -12.81 1.78 5.74
CA ALA A 87 -12.22 0.46 5.98
C ALA A 87 -11.10 0.14 4.97
N THR A 88 -11.34 0.39 3.68
CA THR A 88 -10.32 0.23 2.62
C THR A 88 -9.10 1.10 2.88
N GLN A 89 -9.30 2.36 3.23
CA GLN A 89 -8.22 3.28 3.58
C GLN A 89 -7.42 2.78 4.80
N GLN A 90 -8.08 2.30 5.85
CA GLN A 90 -7.41 1.75 7.03
C GLN A 90 -6.56 0.52 6.68
N MET A 91 -7.13 -0.43 5.92
CA MET A 91 -6.43 -1.65 5.50
C MET A 91 -5.20 -1.35 4.65
N LEU A 92 -5.35 -0.52 3.61
CA LEU A 92 -4.24 -0.18 2.71
C LEU A 92 -3.14 0.60 3.42
N ARG A 93 -3.50 1.45 4.39
CA ARG A 93 -2.53 2.14 5.23
C ARG A 93 -1.78 1.20 6.18
N LEU A 94 -2.45 0.19 6.75
CA LEU A 94 -1.78 -0.84 7.54
C LEU A 94 -0.80 -1.65 6.68
N VAL A 95 -1.20 -2.02 5.46
CA VAL A 95 -0.32 -2.70 4.51
C VAL A 95 0.89 -1.82 4.17
N ALA A 96 0.66 -0.54 3.85
CA ALA A 96 1.75 0.40 3.57
C ALA A 96 2.70 0.56 4.77
N LEU A 97 2.15 0.63 5.99
CA LEU A 97 2.90 0.71 7.23
C LEU A 97 3.79 -0.51 7.43
N LYS A 98 3.23 -1.71 7.22
CA LYS A 98 3.91 -3.01 7.36
C LYS A 98 5.08 -3.19 6.41
N HIS A 99 4.98 -2.64 5.21
CA HIS A 99 6.07 -2.63 4.24
C HIS A 99 6.99 -1.41 4.37
N GLY A 100 6.67 -0.46 5.24
CA GLY A 100 7.45 0.78 5.36
C GLY A 100 7.42 1.65 4.10
N VAL A 101 6.31 1.61 3.36
CA VAL A 101 6.15 2.29 2.06
C VAL A 101 5.20 3.48 2.17
N ARG A 102 5.08 4.23 1.08
CA ARG A 102 4.16 5.38 0.98
C ARG A 102 2.73 4.88 0.76
N PHE A 103 1.76 5.67 1.20
CA PHE A 103 0.36 5.48 0.85
C PHE A 103 -0.16 6.72 0.12
N ALA A 104 -0.99 6.54 -0.91
CA ALA A 104 -1.71 7.62 -1.57
C ALA A 104 -3.14 7.19 -1.92
N ALA A 105 -4.08 8.12 -1.90
CA ALA A 105 -5.40 7.95 -2.51
C ALA A 105 -5.46 8.86 -3.74
N LEU A 106 -5.65 8.27 -4.92
CA LEU A 106 -5.60 8.96 -6.21
C LEU A 106 -6.84 8.66 -7.05
N SER A 107 -7.31 9.64 -7.81
CA SER A 107 -8.32 9.47 -8.86
C SER A 107 -7.72 9.78 -10.23
N GLY A 108 -8.35 9.29 -11.30
CA GLY A 108 -7.82 9.26 -12.65
C GLY A 108 -6.89 8.07 -12.91
N LEU A 109 -7.05 6.94 -12.20
CA LEU A 109 -6.13 5.80 -12.33
C LEU A 109 -6.17 5.14 -13.71
N LEU A 110 -7.32 5.16 -14.39
CA LEU A 110 -7.43 4.65 -15.77
C LEU A 110 -6.45 5.36 -16.71
N LEU A 111 -6.30 6.68 -16.57
CA LEU A 111 -5.37 7.48 -17.36
C LEU A 111 -3.92 7.22 -16.99
N LEU A 112 -3.65 6.85 -15.73
CA LEU A 112 -2.34 6.33 -15.33
C LEU A 112 -2.05 4.98 -16.01
N ALA A 113 -3.04 4.11 -16.22
CA ALA A 113 -2.78 2.83 -16.89
C ALA A 113 -2.44 3.00 -18.38
N GLU A 114 -2.96 4.04 -19.03
CA GLU A 114 -2.90 4.20 -20.48
C GLU A 114 -1.83 5.19 -20.96
N ASN A 115 -1.35 6.10 -20.10
CA ASN A 115 -0.43 7.17 -20.48
C ASN A 115 0.89 7.13 -19.69
N THR A 116 1.96 6.67 -20.35
CA THR A 116 3.31 6.55 -19.77
C THR A 116 3.88 7.87 -19.25
N THR A 117 3.52 9.01 -19.85
CA THR A 117 3.97 10.33 -19.39
C THR A 117 3.32 10.69 -18.06
N VAL A 118 2.03 10.40 -17.93
CA VAL A 118 1.27 10.60 -16.69
C VAL A 118 1.77 9.67 -15.59
N VAL A 119 2.10 8.40 -15.91
CA VAL A 119 2.76 7.47 -14.97
C VAL A 119 4.10 8.01 -14.49
N ALA A 120 4.95 8.44 -15.42
CA ALA A 120 6.28 8.96 -15.07
C ALA A 120 6.18 10.20 -14.18
N ALA A 121 5.25 11.10 -14.48
CA ALA A 121 5.00 12.29 -13.67
C ALA A 121 4.45 11.96 -12.28
N ALA A 122 3.47 11.05 -12.17
CA ALA A 122 2.92 10.61 -10.90
C ALA A 122 3.97 9.86 -10.05
N ALA A 123 4.77 8.98 -10.66
CA ALA A 123 5.89 8.31 -10.01
C ALA A 123 6.94 9.33 -9.54
N HIS A 124 7.28 10.32 -10.38
CA HIS A 124 8.19 11.39 -9.99
C HIS A 124 7.64 12.16 -8.78
N TRP A 125 6.36 12.51 -8.76
CA TRP A 125 5.77 13.18 -7.62
C TRP A 125 5.76 12.32 -6.36
N LEU A 126 5.40 11.03 -6.46
CA LEU A 126 5.33 10.11 -5.33
C LEU A 126 6.71 9.86 -4.69
N PHE A 127 7.77 9.83 -5.50
CA PHE A 127 9.10 9.37 -5.10
C PHE A 127 10.18 10.47 -5.00
N ARG A 128 10.08 11.55 -5.79
CA ARG A 128 11.15 12.56 -5.97
C ARG A 128 10.87 13.96 -5.41
N THR A 129 9.74 14.22 -4.76
CA THR A 129 9.52 15.51 -4.09
C THR A 129 10.49 15.69 -2.90
N ALA A 130 11.63 16.32 -3.20
CA ALA A 130 12.42 17.05 -2.25
C ALA A 130 11.69 18.36 -1.90
N LEU A 131 11.71 18.70 -0.60
CA LEU A 131 11.18 19.93 0.04
C LEU A 131 9.65 19.96 0.22
N GLY A 132 9.20 19.69 1.46
CA GLY A 132 7.79 19.65 1.87
C GLY A 132 7.36 18.21 2.12
N THR A 133 7.50 17.59 3.30
CA THR A 133 6.53 17.64 4.42
C THR A 133 5.04 17.78 4.12
N ASP A 134 4.61 17.89 2.85
CA ASP A 134 3.22 18.20 2.53
C ASP A 134 2.43 16.91 2.46
N ARG A 135 2.22 16.38 3.67
CA ARG A 135 1.19 15.40 3.96
C ARG A 135 -0.11 15.98 3.44
N VAL A 136 -0.78 15.27 2.55
CA VAL A 136 -2.12 15.66 2.11
C VAL A 136 -3.09 14.90 3.02
N VAL A 137 -3.79 15.63 3.88
CA VAL A 137 -4.93 15.09 4.63
C VAL A 137 -6.03 14.78 3.62
N TYR A 138 -6.82 13.74 3.86
CA TYR A 138 -7.84 13.32 2.91
C TYR A 138 -8.83 14.46 2.62
N THR A 139 -8.99 14.82 1.34
CA THR A 139 -10.01 15.75 0.84
C THR A 139 -10.73 15.12 -0.36
N PRO A 140 -12.07 15.04 -0.38
CA PRO A 140 -12.79 14.40 -1.48
C PRO A 140 -12.63 15.15 -2.81
N GLU A 141 -12.45 16.47 -2.79
CA GLU A 141 -12.22 17.29 -3.99
C GLU A 141 -10.85 16.97 -4.63
N GLY A 142 -9.88 16.57 -3.80
CA GLY A 142 -8.51 16.31 -4.19
C GLY A 142 -7.75 17.55 -4.67
N SER A 143 -6.48 17.37 -4.98
CA SER A 143 -5.62 18.38 -5.60
C SER A 143 -5.04 17.82 -6.89
N VAL A 144 -4.89 18.66 -7.91
CA VAL A 144 -4.35 18.21 -9.20
C VAL A 144 -2.90 17.75 -9.03
N LEU A 145 -2.64 16.49 -9.37
CA LEU A 145 -1.32 15.89 -9.37
C LEU A 145 -0.64 16.08 -10.73
N VAL A 146 -1.27 15.57 -11.79
CA VAL A 146 -0.81 15.68 -13.18
C VAL A 146 -1.98 15.47 -14.14
N GLY A 147 -2.21 16.42 -15.04
CA GLY A 147 -3.38 16.38 -15.92
C GLY A 147 -4.68 16.28 -15.11
N PRO A 148 -5.57 15.32 -15.38
CA PRO A 148 -6.79 15.09 -14.59
C PRO A 148 -6.59 14.13 -13.40
N VAL A 149 -5.36 13.66 -13.13
CA VAL A 149 -5.09 12.82 -11.96
C VAL A 149 -5.13 13.69 -10.70
N LEU A 150 -5.94 13.28 -9.73
CA LEU A 150 -6.10 13.99 -8.46
C LEU A 150 -5.43 13.20 -7.34
N VAL A 151 -4.82 13.90 -6.39
CA VAL A 151 -4.40 13.36 -5.11
C VAL A 151 -5.38 13.78 -4.03
N HIS A 152 -6.03 12.79 -3.42
CA HIS A 152 -6.95 13.00 -2.30
C HIS A 152 -6.24 12.90 -0.97
N GLN A 153 -5.22 12.04 -0.88
CA GLN A 153 -4.43 11.85 0.34
C GLN A 153 -3.02 11.39 -0.01
N TYR A 154 -2.04 11.82 0.78
CA TYR A 154 -0.68 11.34 0.69
C TYR A 154 -0.04 11.20 2.07
N ILE A 155 0.49 10.01 2.32
CA ILE A 155 1.15 9.64 3.57
C ILE A 155 2.59 9.24 3.26
N PRO A 156 3.57 10.07 3.65
CA PRO A 156 4.96 9.77 3.42
C PRO A 156 5.47 8.69 4.39
N VAL A 157 6.60 8.10 4.02
CA VAL A 157 7.31 7.10 4.83
C VAL A 157 7.63 7.65 6.22
N GLY A 158 7.34 6.86 7.25
CA GLY A 158 7.63 7.21 8.66
C GLY A 158 6.59 8.13 9.31
N TRP A 159 5.53 8.54 8.60
CA TRP A 159 4.49 9.39 9.17
C TRP A 159 3.36 8.63 9.87
N ASP A 160 2.91 7.53 9.28
CA ASP A 160 1.73 6.82 9.76
C ASP A 160 1.98 6.06 11.06
N SER A 161 0.90 5.58 11.70
CA SER A 161 0.92 4.77 12.92
C SER A 161 -0.47 4.17 13.16
N TRP A 162 -0.55 3.06 13.91
CA TRP A 162 -1.82 2.45 14.31
C TRP A 162 -2.81 3.46 14.92
N ALA A 163 -2.33 4.34 15.80
CA ALA A 163 -3.18 5.34 16.44
C ALA A 163 -3.87 6.26 15.41
N LYS A 164 -3.14 6.71 14.38
CA LYS A 164 -3.68 7.53 13.29
C LYS A 164 -4.68 6.75 12.44
N ILE A 165 -4.40 5.47 12.18
CA ILE A 165 -5.29 4.59 11.42
C ILE A 165 -6.58 4.31 12.20
N LEU A 166 -6.51 4.09 13.52
CA LEU A 166 -7.68 3.90 14.39
C LEU A 166 -8.52 5.18 14.48
N LEU A 167 -7.90 6.35 14.50
CA LEU A 167 -8.62 7.63 14.50
C LEU A 167 -9.49 7.80 13.25
N VAL A 168 -9.04 7.29 12.10
CA VAL A 168 -9.78 7.35 10.83
C VAL A 168 -11.09 6.55 10.91
N ALA A 169 -11.16 5.43 11.63
CA ALA A 169 -12.43 4.74 11.85
C ALA A 169 -13.48 5.58 12.60
N ARG A 170 -13.05 6.60 13.36
CA ARG A 170 -13.97 7.47 14.11
C ARG A 170 -14.69 8.49 13.22
N SER A 171 -14.20 8.74 12.00
CA SER A 171 -14.85 9.65 11.06
C SER A 171 -15.95 8.97 10.24
N ALA A 172 -16.02 7.64 10.24
CA ALA A 172 -17.09 6.91 9.56
C ALA A 172 -18.39 6.91 10.38
N PRO A 173 -19.54 7.30 9.79
CA PRO A 173 -20.85 7.07 10.41
C PRO A 173 -21.03 5.58 10.69
N ARG A 174 -21.37 5.22 11.94
CA ARG A 174 -21.59 3.82 12.37
C ARG A 174 -22.98 3.33 11.97
N LEU A 175 -23.36 3.55 10.73
CA LEU A 175 -24.62 3.10 10.16
C LEU A 175 -24.41 1.72 9.51
N ALA A 176 -24.71 0.67 10.29
CA ALA A 176 -24.89 -0.73 9.89
C ALA A 176 -23.68 -1.53 9.31
N VAL A 177 -23.27 -2.55 10.09
CA VAL A 177 -22.91 -3.96 9.79
C VAL A 177 -21.97 -4.34 8.62
N MET A 178 -21.87 -3.60 7.51
CA MET A 178 -21.27 -4.15 6.28
C MET A 178 -19.75 -4.05 6.18
N ALA A 179 -19.10 -3.03 6.74
CA ALA A 179 -17.65 -2.87 6.63
C ALA A 179 -16.96 -3.05 7.99
N ARG A 180 -15.99 -3.96 8.06
CA ARG A 180 -15.22 -4.23 9.27
C ARG A 180 -14.15 -3.17 9.49
N LEU A 181 -14.55 -2.03 10.04
CA LEU A 181 -13.65 -0.97 10.50
C LEU A 181 -12.78 -1.46 11.67
N PHE A 182 -11.51 -1.05 11.71
CA PHE A 182 -10.69 -1.27 12.90
C PHE A 182 -11.04 -0.20 13.94
N GLY A 183 -11.83 -0.58 14.94
CA GLY A 183 -12.20 0.27 16.06
C GLY A 183 -11.27 0.14 17.26
N THR A 184 -10.47 -0.94 17.32
CA THR A 184 -9.61 -1.30 18.45
C THR A 184 -8.25 -1.83 17.98
N GLU A 185 -7.23 -1.73 18.84
CA GLU A 185 -5.92 -2.34 18.56
C GLU A 185 -5.99 -3.87 18.42
N ALA A 186 -6.90 -4.53 19.15
CA ALA A 186 -7.08 -5.98 19.04
C ALA A 186 -7.50 -6.41 17.64
N GLU A 187 -8.32 -5.61 16.95
CA GLU A 187 -8.72 -5.88 15.56
C GLU A 187 -7.57 -5.65 14.59
N ILE A 188 -6.74 -4.63 14.82
CA ILE A 188 -5.51 -4.43 14.04
C ILE A 188 -4.57 -5.62 14.22
N ARG A 189 -4.37 -6.10 15.46
CA ARG A 189 -3.52 -7.28 15.74
C ARG A 189 -4.02 -8.52 15.00
N ARG A 190 -5.33 -8.80 15.03
CA ARG A 190 -5.92 -9.93 14.29
C ARG A 190 -5.72 -9.82 12.78
N PHE A 191 -5.89 -8.62 12.22
CA PHE A 191 -5.58 -8.40 10.80
C PHE A 191 -4.09 -8.62 10.53
N ASN A 192 -3.23 -8.11 11.42
CA ASN A 192 -1.78 -8.22 11.30
C ASN A 192 -1.31 -9.68 11.30
N GLU A 193 -1.82 -10.50 12.23
CA GLU A 193 -1.55 -11.94 12.33
C GLU A 193 -2.00 -12.67 11.06
N ALA A 194 -3.20 -12.39 10.55
CA ALA A 194 -3.67 -12.97 9.30
C ALA A 194 -2.80 -12.56 8.09
N TYR A 195 -2.33 -11.32 8.09
CA TYR A 195 -1.42 -10.80 7.06
C TYR A 195 -0.03 -11.43 7.16
N ASP A 196 0.52 -11.61 8.37
CA ASP A 196 1.80 -12.29 8.60
C ASP A 196 1.81 -13.70 8.05
N GLY A 197 0.70 -14.43 8.23
CA GLY A 197 0.53 -15.77 7.65
C GLY A 197 0.70 -15.80 6.12
N CYS A 198 0.52 -14.68 5.43
CA CYS A 198 0.76 -14.61 3.98
C CYS A 198 2.26 -14.48 3.63
N PHE A 199 3.13 -14.16 4.58
CA PHE A 199 4.57 -13.94 4.35
C PHE A 199 5.46 -14.99 5.06
N GLU A 200 4.87 -15.97 5.76
CA GLU A 200 5.59 -17.05 6.44
C GLU A 200 6.55 -17.81 5.48
N ASP A 201 6.11 -18.14 4.27
CA ASP A 201 6.93 -18.81 3.24
C ASP A 201 8.12 -17.96 2.75
N VAL A 202 7.99 -16.63 2.82
CA VAL A 202 9.05 -15.68 2.42
C VAL A 202 10.20 -15.72 3.45
N HIS A 203 9.90 -16.07 4.71
CA HIS A 203 10.88 -16.28 5.77
C HIS A 203 11.44 -17.71 5.82
N ALA A 204 10.68 -18.72 5.34
CA ALA A 204 11.09 -20.11 5.36
C ALA A 204 12.16 -20.48 4.31
N MET A 205 12.32 -19.70 3.23
CA MET A 205 13.23 -20.07 2.13
C MET A 205 14.71 -19.68 2.33
N GLY A 206 15.29 -20.26 3.37
CA GLY A 206 16.60 -20.91 3.25
C GLY A 206 16.38 -22.42 3.27
N PHE A 207 16.15 -23.01 2.09
CA PHE A 207 15.90 -24.44 1.83
C PHE A 207 14.50 -24.99 2.10
N LEU A 208 13.84 -25.39 1.00
CA LEU A 208 13.00 -26.59 0.77
C LEU A 208 11.71 -26.23 0.01
N GLU A 209 11.46 -26.96 -1.07
CA GLU A 209 10.16 -27.06 -1.69
C GLU A 209 9.22 -27.75 -0.70
N SER A 210 8.46 -26.99 0.10
CA SER A 210 7.37 -27.53 0.91
C SER A 210 6.01 -27.25 0.28
N GLU A 211 5.05 -28.11 0.61
CA GLU A 211 3.64 -28.11 0.20
C GLU A 211 2.84 -26.89 0.75
N ASP A 212 3.37 -25.67 0.61
CA ASP A 212 2.94 -24.47 1.35
C ASP A 212 1.72 -23.74 0.76
N GLY A 213 1.14 -24.28 -0.32
CA GLY A 213 -0.06 -23.71 -0.95
C GLY A 213 -1.27 -23.65 0.01
N TYR A 214 -1.35 -24.56 0.98
CA TYR A 214 -2.48 -24.64 1.92
C TYR A 214 -2.42 -23.56 3.02
N VAL A 215 -1.23 -23.27 3.56
CA VAL A 215 -1.03 -22.24 4.60
C VAL A 215 -1.35 -20.86 4.04
N LEU A 216 -0.85 -20.58 2.83
CA LEU A 216 -1.16 -19.35 2.10
C LEU A 216 -2.66 -19.19 1.84
N GLN A 217 -3.32 -20.23 1.32
CA GLN A 217 -4.76 -20.18 1.06
C GLN A 217 -5.56 -19.96 2.35
N ALA A 218 -5.15 -20.56 3.46
CA ALA A 218 -5.78 -20.35 4.77
C ALA A 218 -5.56 -18.92 5.29
N ALA A 219 -4.37 -18.35 5.14
CA ALA A 219 -4.08 -16.97 5.53
C ALA A 219 -4.85 -15.96 4.68
N GLN A 220 -4.89 -16.16 3.35
CA GLN A 220 -5.71 -15.37 2.44
C GLN A 220 -7.20 -15.48 2.77
N ALA A 221 -7.69 -16.68 3.07
CA ALA A 221 -9.08 -16.89 3.49
C ALA A 221 -9.41 -16.16 4.81
N ARG A 222 -8.47 -16.06 5.75
CA ARG A 222 -8.64 -15.27 6.99
C ARG A 222 -8.66 -13.76 6.74
N LEU A 223 -8.11 -13.29 5.62
CA LEU A 223 -8.20 -11.90 5.19
C LEU A 223 -9.54 -11.58 4.49
N MET A 224 -10.20 -12.57 3.87
CA MET A 224 -11.46 -12.39 3.12
C MET A 224 -12.60 -11.71 3.90
N PRO A 225 -12.83 -11.98 5.20
CA PRO A 225 -13.86 -11.28 5.99
C PRO A 225 -13.63 -9.78 6.17
N TYR A 226 -12.44 -9.26 5.87
CA TYR A 226 -12.17 -7.83 5.84
C TYR A 226 -12.47 -7.21 4.46
N LEU A 227 -12.86 -8.04 3.47
CA LEU A 227 -12.91 -7.71 2.05
C LEU A 227 -14.28 -7.95 1.41
N ASP A 228 -15.25 -8.49 2.14
CA ASP A 228 -16.54 -8.93 1.59
C ASP A 228 -17.42 -7.71 1.28
N GLU A 229 -17.10 -7.04 0.17
CA GLU A 229 -18.10 -6.40 -0.67
C GLU A 229 -18.91 -7.55 -1.26
N GLY A 230 -20.22 -7.63 -0.94
CA GLY A 230 -21.13 -8.58 -1.60
C GLY A 230 -20.95 -8.59 -3.13
N PRO A 231 -21.49 -9.59 -3.86
CA PRO A 231 -21.03 -9.98 -5.18
C PRO A 231 -20.67 -8.79 -6.09
N GLY A 232 -19.38 -8.47 -6.14
CA GLY A 232 -18.85 -7.39 -6.95
C GLY A 232 -18.93 -7.71 -8.44
N PRO A 233 -18.75 -6.71 -9.32
CA PRO A 233 -18.71 -6.94 -10.76
C PRO A 233 -17.66 -8.01 -11.08
N ARG A 234 -17.99 -8.88 -12.03
CA ARG A 234 -17.08 -9.93 -12.51
C ARG A 234 -15.69 -9.33 -12.71
N LEU A 235 -14.70 -9.88 -12.02
CA LEU A 235 -13.29 -9.61 -12.28
C LEU A 235 -13.09 -9.64 -13.81
N PRO A 236 -12.44 -8.63 -14.42
CA PRO A 236 -12.07 -8.73 -15.82
C PRO A 236 -11.32 -10.05 -16.01
N GLU A 237 -11.64 -10.75 -17.10
CA GLU A 237 -10.98 -12.02 -17.42
C GLU A 237 -9.48 -11.83 -17.29
N LYS A 238 -8.82 -12.81 -16.67
CA LYS A 238 -7.37 -12.84 -16.50
C LYS A 238 -6.74 -12.35 -17.80
N PRO A 239 -5.96 -11.25 -17.79
CA PRO A 239 -5.36 -10.75 -19.02
C PRO A 239 -4.60 -11.91 -19.66
N ALA A 240 -4.77 -12.06 -20.98
CA ALA A 240 -4.05 -13.07 -21.73
C ALA A 240 -2.58 -13.03 -21.30
N LEU A 241 -2.01 -14.22 -21.01
CA LEU A 241 -0.63 -14.35 -20.53
C LEU A 241 0.28 -13.37 -21.26
N PRO A 242 1.13 -12.60 -20.55
CA PRO A 242 1.99 -11.61 -21.18
C PRO A 242 2.74 -12.28 -22.32
N MET A 243 2.55 -11.71 -23.51
CA MET A 243 3.17 -12.20 -24.73
C MET A 243 4.68 -12.23 -24.53
N THR A 244 5.31 -13.39 -24.76
CA THR A 244 6.76 -13.45 -24.69
C THR A 244 7.35 -12.57 -25.78
N TYR A 245 8.56 -12.05 -25.57
CA TYR A 245 9.24 -11.23 -26.57
C TYR A 245 9.34 -11.93 -27.94
N GLY A 246 9.49 -13.26 -27.96
CA GLY A 246 9.46 -14.06 -29.18
C GLY A 246 8.09 -14.06 -29.90
N GLN A 247 6.99 -14.15 -29.14
CA GLN A 247 5.63 -14.06 -29.69
C GLN A 247 5.32 -12.65 -30.23
N PHE A 248 5.89 -11.61 -29.61
CA PHE A 248 5.79 -10.23 -30.10
C PHE A 248 6.46 -10.07 -31.47
N LEU A 249 7.69 -10.58 -31.63
CA LEU A 249 8.42 -10.53 -32.90
C LEU A 249 7.69 -11.31 -34.01
N GLN A 250 7.14 -12.48 -33.71
CA GLN A 250 6.35 -13.27 -34.68
C GLN A 250 5.11 -12.53 -35.18
N ARG A 251 4.39 -11.83 -34.28
CA ARG A 251 3.23 -11.01 -34.67
C ARG A 251 3.62 -9.82 -35.54
N LEU A 252 4.79 -9.24 -35.27
CA LEU A 252 5.30 -8.10 -36.02
C LEU A 252 5.68 -8.52 -37.45
N HIS A 253 6.31 -9.70 -37.61
CA HIS A 253 6.60 -10.29 -38.91
C HIS A 253 5.33 -10.69 -39.67
N ALA A 254 4.34 -11.29 -38.99
CA ALA A 254 3.08 -11.67 -39.63
C ALA A 254 2.29 -10.47 -40.16
N ARG A 255 2.38 -9.30 -39.51
CA ARG A 255 1.76 -8.05 -39.97
C ARG A 255 2.50 -7.37 -41.12
N GLN A 256 3.76 -7.70 -41.34
CA GLN A 256 4.54 -7.18 -42.47
C GLN A 256 4.35 -8.02 -43.74
N GLN A 257 3.74 -9.20 -43.62
CA GLN A 257 3.45 -10.12 -44.71
C GLN A 257 1.96 -10.17 -45.11
N ALA A 258 1.10 -9.42 -44.40
CA ALA A 258 -0.32 -9.24 -44.69
C ALA A 258 -0.56 -7.82 -45.22
#